data_AF-A0A1U9N9U1-F1
#
_entry.id   AF-A0A1U9N9U1-F1
#
_cell.length_a   1.000
_cell.length_b   1.000
_cell.length_c   1.000
_cell.angle_alpha   90.00
_cell.angle_beta   90.00
_cell.angle_gamma   90.00
#
_symmetry.space_group_name_H-M   'P 1'
#
loop_
_entity.id
_entity.type
_entity.pdbx_description
1 polymer ?
#
loop_
_entity_poly.entity_id
_entity_poly.type
_entity_poly.pdbx_seq_one_letter_code
_entity_poly.pdbx_strand_id
1 'polypeptide(L)'
;MRTILKSVTHMMASFFVLIAVPAFAANNVIDVLVVYTKGTADNYGGDPTTRINQLFQVTNQIYLDSGVDLEVRVASTLMVDYTDENSAETALQDITFNRDPAFNPVAAARAQANADMVILYRPYKAIHGNCGLAWTGGTDTQGDFSDPSLKDFMFAHIAFDGCGDFMTAHELGHNMGLRHSRKQDGKGATFDYALGHGEDNKFTTIMAYQSAFNVDYWDGKVYKFSSPTLNCKGSPCGVDRTNTASGADAVYVLNITGPQIAKFFAAAASASSASSVATSSMQSSSRAANATGDNLPSATSSVATGGAVSGGSGGGSSGGGGGAFPLFLTLLLSVLVFARRARVPVSA
;
A
#
# COMPACT_ATOMS: atom_id res chain seq x y z
N MET A 1 -11.51 74.95 -38.80
CA MET A 1 -10.64 73.85 -39.26
C MET A 1 -11.03 72.62 -38.44
N ARG A 2 -11.65 71.63 -39.07
CA ARG A 2 -12.24 70.43 -38.44
C ARG A 2 -11.12 69.46 -38.09
N THR A 3 -11.08 68.94 -36.86
CA THR A 3 -10.24 67.77 -36.54
C THR A 3 -11.10 66.74 -35.81
N ILE A 4 -11.16 65.57 -36.43
CA ILE A 4 -12.07 64.46 -36.15
C ILE A 4 -11.54 63.68 -34.96
N LEU A 5 -12.35 63.55 -33.90
CA LEU A 5 -12.11 62.65 -32.78
C LEU A 5 -12.52 61.22 -33.23
N LYS A 6 -11.58 60.28 -33.27
CA LYS A 6 -11.88 58.84 -33.42
C LYS A 6 -11.52 58.13 -32.11
N SER A 7 -12.54 57.56 -31.48
CA SER A 7 -12.45 56.61 -30.37
C SER A 7 -11.56 55.43 -30.71
N VAL A 8 -10.68 55.05 -29.78
CA VAL A 8 -10.08 53.71 -29.73
C VAL A 8 -10.27 53.17 -28.33
N THR A 9 -11.44 52.56 -28.10
CA THR A 9 -11.71 51.70 -26.95
C THR A 9 -10.85 50.45 -27.09
N HIS A 10 -9.80 50.32 -26.27
CA HIS A 10 -8.98 49.11 -26.22
C HIS A 10 -9.75 48.01 -25.48
N MET A 11 -10.34 47.08 -26.22
CA MET A 11 -10.83 45.82 -25.68
C MET A 11 -9.61 44.94 -25.39
N MET A 12 -9.17 44.89 -24.13
CA MET A 12 -8.22 43.86 -23.68
C MET A 12 -8.98 42.55 -23.56
N ALA A 13 -8.86 41.69 -24.57
CA ALA A 13 -9.28 40.30 -24.48
C ALA A 13 -8.24 39.54 -23.66
N SER A 14 -8.56 39.30 -22.38
CA SER A 14 -7.78 38.38 -21.54
C SER A 14 -7.92 36.96 -22.08
N PHE A 15 -6.88 36.48 -22.76
CA PHE A 15 -6.78 35.11 -23.25
C PHE A 15 -6.42 34.21 -22.05
N PHE A 16 -7.43 33.64 -21.38
CA PHE A 16 -7.22 32.56 -20.42
C PHE A 16 -6.82 31.30 -21.19
N VAL A 17 -5.52 31.05 -21.30
CA VAL A 17 -5.01 29.75 -21.77
C VAL A 17 -5.26 28.75 -20.65
N LEU A 18 -6.28 27.89 -20.82
CA LEU A 18 -6.42 26.67 -20.05
C LEU A 18 -5.24 25.76 -20.42
N ILE A 19 -4.18 25.79 -19.62
CA ILE A 19 -3.15 24.76 -19.66
C ILE A 19 -3.80 23.51 -19.06
N ALA A 20 -4.27 22.62 -19.92
CA ALA A 20 -4.61 21.27 -19.52
C ALA A 20 -3.31 20.59 -19.08
N VAL A 21 -3.08 20.51 -17.77
CA VAL A 21 -2.04 19.65 -17.22
C VAL A 21 -2.45 18.22 -17.60
N PRO A 22 -1.62 17.46 -18.34
CA PRO A 22 -1.96 16.07 -18.61
C PRO A 22 -2.09 15.36 -17.26
N ALA A 23 -3.27 14.83 -16.99
CA ALA A 23 -3.43 13.86 -15.93
C ALA A 23 -2.64 12.63 -16.36
N PHE A 24 -1.46 12.44 -15.77
CA PHE A 24 -0.74 11.18 -15.92
C PHE A 24 -1.60 10.12 -15.22
N ALA A 25 -2.25 9.26 -16.01
CA ALA A 25 -2.84 8.04 -15.47
C ALA A 25 -1.68 7.17 -14.98
N ALA A 26 -1.76 6.65 -13.76
CA ALA A 26 -0.76 5.73 -13.26
C ALA A 26 -0.76 4.46 -14.13
N ASN A 27 0.42 3.92 -14.41
CA ASN A 27 0.54 2.70 -15.20
C ASN A 27 0.25 1.43 -14.38
N ASN A 28 0.28 1.55 -13.05
CA ASN A 28 0.11 0.44 -12.13
C ASN A 28 -1.12 0.71 -11.24
N VAL A 29 -2.16 -0.11 -11.42
CA VAL A 29 -3.40 -0.01 -10.64
C VAL A 29 -3.46 -1.19 -9.69
N ILE A 30 -3.58 -0.91 -8.39
CA ILE A 30 -3.79 -1.91 -7.35
C ILE A 30 -5.29 -1.96 -7.04
N ASP A 31 -5.91 -3.11 -7.29
CA ASP A 31 -7.32 -3.33 -7.02
C ASP A 31 -7.54 -3.69 -5.55
N VAL A 32 -8.46 -2.99 -4.88
CA VAL A 32 -8.68 -3.14 -3.43
C VAL A 32 -10.11 -3.56 -3.15
N LEU A 33 -10.27 -4.66 -2.39
CA LEU A 33 -11.54 -5.02 -1.78
C LEU A 33 -11.71 -4.20 -0.49
N VAL A 34 -12.76 -3.39 -0.44
CA VAL A 34 -13.11 -2.62 0.75
C VAL A 34 -14.15 -3.37 1.56
N VAL A 35 -13.74 -3.93 2.69
CA VAL A 35 -14.61 -4.53 3.68
C VAL A 35 -14.94 -3.48 4.74
N TYR A 36 -16.19 -3.40 5.18
CA TYR A 36 -16.59 -2.45 6.24
C TYR A 36 -17.66 -3.04 7.15
N THR A 37 -17.68 -2.62 8.42
CA THR A 37 -18.67 -3.10 9.39
C THR A 37 -19.99 -2.36 9.23
N LYS A 38 -21.06 -2.94 9.82
CA LYS A 38 -22.35 -2.26 9.92
C LYS A 38 -22.25 -0.89 10.61
N GLY A 39 -21.43 -0.75 11.66
CA GLY A 39 -21.23 0.54 12.33
C GLY A 39 -20.60 1.59 11.41
N THR A 40 -19.68 1.19 10.52
CA THR A 40 -19.16 2.07 9.46
C THR A 40 -20.28 2.57 8.55
N ALA A 41 -21.18 1.70 8.10
CA ALA A 41 -22.30 2.11 7.26
C ALA A 41 -23.26 3.05 8.00
N ASP A 42 -23.61 2.71 9.24
CA ASP A 42 -24.58 3.46 10.05
C ASP A 42 -24.10 4.90 10.33
N ASN A 43 -22.78 5.12 10.54
CA ASN A 43 -22.20 6.46 10.71
C ASN A 43 -22.35 7.36 9.47
N TYR A 44 -22.65 6.77 8.31
CA TYR A 44 -22.78 7.47 7.03
C TYR A 44 -24.16 7.27 6.40
N GLY A 45 -25.20 7.13 7.23
CA GLY A 45 -26.59 7.05 6.78
C GLY A 45 -26.92 5.76 6.03
N GLY A 46 -26.15 4.69 6.28
CA GLY A 46 -26.29 3.38 5.65
C GLY A 46 -25.46 3.19 4.38
N ASP A 47 -24.80 4.24 3.86
CA ASP A 47 -23.96 4.17 2.67
C ASP A 47 -22.63 4.92 2.84
N PRO A 48 -21.53 4.21 3.13
CA PRO A 48 -20.21 4.82 3.31
C PRO A 48 -19.48 5.14 2.00
N THR A 49 -20.09 4.88 0.83
CA THR A 49 -19.42 4.95 -0.49
C THR A 49 -18.72 6.28 -0.75
N THR A 50 -19.36 7.41 -0.40
CA THR A 50 -18.77 8.75 -0.63
C THR A 50 -17.48 8.94 0.15
N ARG A 51 -17.44 8.49 1.41
CA ARG A 51 -16.24 8.59 2.26
C ARG A 51 -15.16 7.61 1.81
N ILE A 52 -15.52 6.38 1.42
CA ILE A 52 -14.57 5.41 0.83
C ILE A 52 -13.88 6.05 -0.38
N ASN A 53 -14.66 6.60 -1.32
CA ASN A 53 -14.11 7.24 -2.51
C ASN A 53 -13.19 8.40 -2.16
N GLN A 54 -13.56 9.23 -1.18
CA GLN A 54 -12.71 10.32 -0.73
C GLN A 54 -11.37 9.84 -0.14
N LEU A 55 -11.35 8.78 0.68
CA LEU A 55 -10.11 8.21 1.22
C LEU A 55 -9.19 7.65 0.13
N PHE A 56 -9.76 7.02 -0.90
CA PHE A 56 -9.02 6.54 -2.06
C PHE A 56 -8.47 7.69 -2.90
N GLN A 57 -9.26 8.76 -3.13
CA GLN A 57 -8.78 9.95 -3.84
C GLN A 57 -7.66 10.68 -3.10
N VAL A 58 -7.75 10.80 -1.77
CA VAL A 58 -6.65 11.33 -0.95
C VAL A 58 -5.40 10.47 -1.09
N THR A 59 -5.55 9.15 -1.05
CA THR A 59 -4.42 8.21 -1.22
C THR A 59 -3.78 8.35 -2.60
N ASN A 60 -4.58 8.44 -3.67
CA ASN A 60 -4.07 8.63 -5.03
C ASN A 60 -3.42 10.01 -5.22
N GLN A 61 -3.95 11.05 -4.58
CA GLN A 61 -3.31 12.37 -4.57
C GLN A 61 -1.96 12.32 -3.86
N ILE A 62 -1.83 11.57 -2.76
CA ILE A 62 -0.55 11.36 -2.07
C ILE A 62 0.47 10.66 -2.99
N TYR A 63 0.06 9.63 -3.74
CA TYR A 63 0.95 8.97 -4.72
C TYR A 63 1.39 9.95 -5.80
N LEU A 64 0.45 10.72 -6.37
CA LEU A 64 0.72 11.74 -7.38
C LEU A 64 1.71 12.80 -6.87
N ASP A 65 1.44 13.37 -5.69
CA ASP A 65 2.28 14.42 -5.07
C ASP A 65 3.66 13.90 -4.64
N SER A 66 3.80 12.58 -4.53
CA SER A 66 5.05 11.89 -4.23
C SER A 66 5.81 11.42 -5.48
N GLY A 67 5.23 11.53 -6.68
CA GLY A 67 5.81 10.97 -7.90
C GLY A 67 5.89 9.44 -7.91
N VAL A 68 4.94 8.78 -7.23
CA VAL A 68 4.80 7.32 -7.24
C VAL A 68 3.86 6.94 -8.39
N ASP A 69 4.31 6.04 -9.29
CA ASP A 69 3.53 5.56 -10.43
C ASP A 69 2.55 4.45 -9.99
N LEU A 70 1.62 4.80 -9.10
CA LEU A 70 0.59 3.91 -8.57
C LEU A 70 -0.76 4.62 -8.45
N GLU A 71 -1.83 3.85 -8.67
CA GLU A 71 -3.20 4.19 -8.32
C GLU A 71 -3.82 3.03 -7.54
N VAL A 72 -4.56 3.33 -6.48
CA VAL A 72 -5.46 2.36 -5.84
C VAL A 72 -6.89 2.59 -6.30
N ARG A 73 -7.59 1.50 -6.59
CA ARG A 73 -8.98 1.51 -7.04
C ARG A 73 -9.85 0.65 -6.14
N VAL A 74 -11.05 1.14 -5.82
CA VAL A 74 -12.08 0.31 -5.17
C VAL A 74 -12.59 -0.69 -6.19
N ALA A 75 -12.17 -1.95 -6.08
CA ALA A 75 -12.57 -3.02 -6.99
C ALA A 75 -13.98 -3.55 -6.65
N SER A 76 -14.26 -3.67 -5.35
CA SER A 76 -15.57 -4.02 -4.82
C SER A 76 -15.67 -3.59 -3.36
N THR A 77 -16.89 -3.54 -2.84
CA THR A 77 -17.14 -3.28 -1.43
C THR A 77 -17.98 -4.39 -0.81
N LEU A 78 -17.72 -4.74 0.45
CA LEU A 78 -18.42 -5.80 1.18
C LEU A 78 -18.73 -5.34 2.61
N MET A 79 -20.00 -5.20 2.93
CA MET A 79 -20.42 -5.00 4.32
C MET A 79 -20.41 -6.34 5.07
N VAL A 80 -19.86 -6.36 6.28
CA VAL A 80 -19.85 -7.54 7.17
C VAL A 80 -20.47 -7.23 8.52
N ASP A 81 -21.04 -8.25 9.16
CA ASP A 81 -21.60 -8.17 10.51
C ASP A 81 -20.51 -8.51 11.55
N TYR A 82 -19.45 -7.69 11.60
CA TYR A 82 -18.33 -7.83 12.52
C TYR A 82 -18.36 -6.73 13.59
N THR A 83 -17.88 -7.03 14.80
CA THR A 83 -17.91 -6.11 15.94
C THR A 83 -17.00 -4.89 15.74
N ASP A 84 -17.39 -3.74 16.29
CA ASP A 84 -16.55 -2.53 16.38
C ASP A 84 -15.82 -2.39 17.73
N GLU A 85 -16.04 -3.34 18.65
CA GLU A 85 -15.68 -3.21 20.08
C GLU A 85 -14.46 -4.03 20.51
N ASN A 86 -13.66 -4.54 19.56
CA ASN A 86 -12.38 -5.22 19.84
C ASN A 86 -11.18 -4.47 19.23
N SER A 87 -9.96 -4.90 19.56
CA SER A 87 -8.74 -4.24 19.12
C SER A 87 -8.52 -4.32 17.60
N ALA A 88 -7.71 -3.40 17.07
CA ALA A 88 -7.29 -3.44 15.67
C ALA A 88 -6.49 -4.72 15.34
N GLU A 89 -5.66 -5.18 16.28
CA GLU A 89 -4.89 -6.43 16.16
C GLU A 89 -5.81 -7.65 15.98
N THR A 90 -6.84 -7.79 16.82
CA THR A 90 -7.81 -8.88 16.70
C THR A 90 -8.55 -8.79 15.37
N ALA A 91 -9.01 -7.61 14.98
CA ALA A 91 -9.69 -7.41 13.71
C ALA A 91 -8.83 -7.76 12.48
N LEU A 92 -7.56 -7.34 12.47
CA LEU A 92 -6.63 -7.67 11.39
C LEU A 92 -6.38 -9.17 11.31
N GLN A 93 -6.15 -9.85 12.45
CA GLN A 93 -5.97 -11.30 12.47
C GLN A 93 -7.24 -12.04 12.03
N ASP A 94 -8.42 -11.58 12.47
CA ASP A 94 -9.69 -12.23 12.16
C ASP A 94 -10.03 -12.16 10.68
N ILE A 95 -9.87 -11.00 10.03
CA ILE A 95 -10.10 -10.87 8.59
C ILE A 95 -9.06 -11.60 7.75
N THR A 96 -7.79 -11.55 8.16
CA THR A 96 -6.69 -12.18 7.41
C THR A 96 -6.80 -13.71 7.44
N PHE A 97 -7.07 -14.28 8.62
CA PHE A 97 -7.07 -15.73 8.83
C PHE A 97 -8.48 -16.34 8.92
N ASN A 98 -9.52 -15.57 8.60
CA ASN A 98 -10.92 -15.97 8.69
C ASN A 98 -11.29 -16.62 10.04
N ARG A 99 -10.94 -15.95 11.15
CA ARG A 99 -11.17 -16.47 12.51
C ARG A 99 -12.55 -16.12 13.09
N ASP A 100 -13.26 -15.21 12.43
CA ASP A 100 -14.63 -14.84 12.76
C ASP A 100 -15.56 -15.18 11.58
N PRO A 101 -16.75 -15.80 11.82
CA PRO A 101 -17.70 -16.14 10.77
C PRO A 101 -18.14 -14.98 9.88
N ALA A 102 -18.09 -13.73 10.37
CA ALA A 102 -18.41 -12.53 9.61
C ALA A 102 -17.50 -12.36 8.38
N PHE A 103 -16.30 -12.92 8.38
CA PHE A 103 -15.33 -12.80 7.29
C PHE A 103 -15.31 -13.98 6.31
N ASN A 104 -16.14 -15.02 6.51
CA ASN A 104 -16.29 -16.14 5.57
C ASN A 104 -16.45 -15.72 4.08
N PRO A 105 -17.21 -14.67 3.73
CA PRO A 105 -17.34 -14.26 2.32
C PRO A 105 -16.12 -13.52 1.74
N VAL A 106 -15.17 -13.05 2.56
CA VAL A 106 -14.09 -12.15 2.13
C VAL A 106 -13.18 -12.78 1.08
N ALA A 107 -12.78 -14.04 1.26
CA ALA A 107 -11.90 -14.72 0.31
C ALA A 107 -12.53 -14.87 -1.08
N ALA A 108 -13.82 -15.25 -1.12
CA ALA A 108 -14.57 -15.37 -2.37
C ALA A 108 -14.79 -14.00 -3.04
N ALA A 109 -15.14 -12.97 -2.27
CA ALA A 109 -15.31 -11.61 -2.77
C ALA A 109 -13.98 -11.04 -3.31
N ARG A 110 -12.86 -11.29 -2.63
CA ARG A 110 -11.52 -10.85 -3.06
C ARG A 110 -11.14 -11.48 -4.40
N ALA A 111 -11.34 -12.79 -4.53
CA ALA A 111 -11.09 -13.52 -5.77
C ALA A 111 -12.00 -13.05 -6.91
N GLN A 112 -13.29 -12.83 -6.64
CA GLN A 112 -14.25 -12.36 -7.65
C GLN A 112 -13.92 -10.94 -8.15
N ALA A 113 -13.45 -10.07 -7.25
CA ALA A 113 -13.07 -8.71 -7.57
C ALA A 113 -11.66 -8.60 -8.17
N ASN A 114 -10.88 -9.69 -8.22
CA ASN A 114 -9.45 -9.68 -8.51
C ASN A 114 -8.69 -8.63 -7.65
N ALA A 115 -9.00 -8.56 -6.36
CA ALA A 115 -8.44 -7.54 -5.48
C ALA A 115 -7.06 -7.95 -4.93
N ASP A 116 -6.04 -7.21 -5.32
CA ASP A 116 -4.65 -7.34 -4.88
C ASP A 116 -4.49 -7.08 -3.37
N MET A 117 -5.28 -6.17 -2.80
CA MET A 117 -5.28 -5.85 -1.37
C MET A 117 -6.69 -5.84 -0.76
N VAL A 118 -6.77 -5.93 0.57
CA VAL A 118 -8.01 -5.83 1.33
C VAL A 118 -7.87 -4.80 2.44
N ILE A 119 -8.88 -3.94 2.58
CA ILE A 119 -9.01 -3.01 3.71
C ILE A 119 -10.25 -3.38 4.51
N LEU A 120 -10.14 -3.42 5.84
CA LEU A 120 -11.25 -3.42 6.77
C LEU A 120 -11.42 -2.03 7.40
N TYR A 121 -12.48 -1.32 7.04
CA TYR A 121 -12.84 -0.04 7.64
C TYR A 121 -13.82 -0.21 8.80
N ARG A 122 -13.46 0.35 9.96
CA ARG A 122 -14.28 0.38 11.19
C ARG A 122 -14.36 1.80 11.75
N PRO A 123 -15.46 2.23 12.39
CA PRO A 123 -15.50 3.51 13.09
C PRO A 123 -14.44 3.56 14.17
N TYR A 124 -13.77 4.69 14.38
CA TYR A 124 -12.73 4.76 15.39
C TYR A 124 -13.29 4.53 16.79
N LYS A 125 -12.64 3.63 17.54
CA LYS A 125 -12.88 3.42 18.97
C LYS A 125 -11.56 3.35 19.71
N ALA A 126 -11.53 3.87 20.93
CA ALA A 126 -10.33 3.85 21.77
C ALA A 126 -9.77 2.41 21.98
N ILE A 127 -10.65 1.40 21.99
CA ILE A 127 -10.27 -0.02 22.12
C ILE A 127 -9.41 -0.52 20.95
N HIS A 128 -9.43 0.16 19.79
CA HIS A 128 -8.60 -0.18 18.64
C HIS A 128 -7.11 0.03 18.95
N GLY A 129 -6.79 0.99 19.82
CA GLY A 129 -5.44 1.33 20.26
C GLY A 129 -4.63 2.17 19.25
N ASN A 130 -5.02 2.19 17.98
CA ASN A 130 -4.39 2.94 16.90
C ASN A 130 -5.42 3.38 15.85
N CYS A 131 -4.96 4.17 14.87
CA CYS A 131 -5.77 4.60 13.72
C CYS A 131 -5.76 3.61 12.55
N GLY A 132 -4.88 2.61 12.61
CA GLY A 132 -4.66 1.66 11.55
C GLY A 132 -3.61 0.62 11.96
N LEU A 133 -3.69 -0.53 11.31
CA LEU A 133 -2.75 -1.61 11.43
C LEU A 133 -2.78 -2.47 10.16
N ALA A 134 -1.61 -2.76 9.60
CA ALA A 134 -1.46 -3.63 8.44
C ALA A 134 -0.29 -4.60 8.61
N TRP A 135 -0.32 -5.68 7.84
CA TRP A 135 0.85 -6.54 7.73
C TRP A 135 1.95 -5.82 6.95
N THR A 136 3.20 -6.02 7.36
CA THR A 136 4.33 -5.47 6.61
C THR A 136 4.80 -6.47 5.55
N GLY A 137 4.67 -6.10 4.27
CA GLY A 137 5.04 -6.97 3.16
C GLY A 137 6.55 -7.06 2.91
N GLY A 138 6.98 -8.21 2.36
CA GLY A 138 8.31 -8.37 1.76
C GLY A 138 9.48 -8.06 2.68
N THR A 139 9.40 -8.35 3.98
CA THR A 139 10.51 -8.09 4.91
C THR A 139 11.78 -8.81 4.47
N ASP A 140 12.89 -8.07 4.35
CA ASP A 140 14.19 -8.55 3.90
C ASP A 140 14.21 -9.22 2.51
N THR A 141 13.21 -8.96 1.67
CA THR A 141 13.13 -9.52 0.30
C THR A 141 13.83 -8.65 -0.75
N GLN A 142 14.39 -7.49 -0.37
CA GLN A 142 15.06 -6.57 -1.28
C GLN A 142 14.17 -6.14 -2.45
N GLY A 143 12.89 -5.86 -2.16
CA GLY A 143 11.87 -5.45 -3.12
C GLY A 143 11.22 -6.58 -3.90
N ASP A 144 11.60 -7.84 -3.66
CA ASP A 144 10.99 -8.99 -4.31
C ASP A 144 9.63 -9.31 -3.66
N PHE A 145 8.56 -9.18 -4.45
CA PHE A 145 7.20 -9.54 -4.10
C PHE A 145 6.68 -10.69 -4.98
N SER A 146 7.56 -11.45 -5.65
CA SER A 146 7.17 -12.55 -6.54
C SER A 146 6.67 -13.81 -5.82
N ASP A 147 6.95 -13.94 -4.51
CA ASP A 147 6.40 -15.03 -3.69
C ASP A 147 4.87 -14.89 -3.57
N PRO A 148 4.09 -15.84 -4.13
CA PRO A 148 2.65 -15.75 -4.13
C PRO A 148 2.04 -15.81 -2.72
N SER A 149 2.77 -16.26 -1.69
CA SER A 149 2.29 -16.26 -0.30
C SER A 149 2.18 -14.85 0.29
N LEU A 150 2.91 -13.86 -0.24
CA LEU A 150 2.82 -12.47 0.22
C LEU A 150 1.42 -11.88 -0.01
N LYS A 151 0.71 -12.34 -1.04
CA LYS A 151 -0.67 -11.91 -1.32
C LYS A 151 -1.63 -12.21 -0.16
N ASP A 152 -1.36 -13.28 0.60
CA ASP A 152 -2.23 -13.75 1.67
C ASP A 152 -2.17 -12.82 2.90
N PHE A 153 -1.20 -11.90 2.92
CA PHE A 153 -1.01 -10.90 3.97
C PHE A 153 -1.29 -9.46 3.51
N MET A 154 -1.81 -9.22 2.30
CA MET A 154 -2.16 -7.86 1.85
C MET A 154 -3.47 -7.36 2.46
N PHE A 155 -3.49 -7.23 3.80
CA PHE A 155 -4.63 -6.84 4.60
C PHE A 155 -4.28 -5.68 5.52
N ALA A 156 -5.22 -4.75 5.67
CA ALA A 156 -5.14 -3.65 6.62
C ALA A 156 -6.46 -3.48 7.36
N HIS A 157 -6.40 -3.17 8.66
CA HIS A 157 -7.48 -2.58 9.43
C HIS A 157 -7.25 -1.07 9.52
N ILE A 158 -8.27 -0.26 9.26
CA ILE A 158 -8.12 1.20 9.26
C ILE A 158 -9.34 1.85 9.91
N ALA A 159 -9.11 2.82 10.80
CA ALA A 159 -10.16 3.66 11.34
C ALA A 159 -10.76 4.55 10.25
N PHE A 160 -12.08 4.50 10.10
CA PHE A 160 -12.79 5.16 9.00
C PHE A 160 -13.03 6.66 9.23
N ASP A 161 -13.17 7.04 10.50
CA ASP A 161 -13.35 8.38 11.02
C ASP A 161 -12.41 8.63 12.22
N GLY A 162 -12.42 9.84 12.78
CA GLY A 162 -11.62 10.20 13.97
C GLY A 162 -10.10 10.30 13.77
N CYS A 163 -9.58 9.79 12.65
CA CYS A 163 -8.16 9.78 12.29
C CYS A 163 -7.90 10.57 10.99
N GLY A 164 -6.63 10.84 10.72
CA GLY A 164 -6.21 11.49 9.46
C GLY A 164 -6.63 10.67 8.24
N ASP A 165 -7.05 11.34 7.17
CA ASP A 165 -7.43 10.69 5.91
C ASP A 165 -6.22 10.07 5.16
N PHE A 166 -5.00 10.46 5.53
CA PHE A 166 -3.75 9.84 5.05
C PHE A 166 -3.52 8.40 5.55
N MET A 167 -4.30 7.91 6.53
CA MET A 167 -4.09 6.57 7.12
C MET A 167 -4.23 5.44 6.10
N THR A 168 -5.09 5.60 5.07
CA THR A 168 -5.18 4.60 4.00
C THR A 168 -3.86 4.45 3.25
N ALA A 169 -3.22 5.56 2.89
CA ALA A 169 -1.88 5.54 2.29
C ALA A 169 -0.82 4.96 3.24
N HIS A 170 -0.92 5.25 4.55
CA HIS A 170 -0.01 4.72 5.57
C HIS A 170 -0.05 3.20 5.66
N GLU A 171 -1.24 2.64 5.87
CA GLU A 171 -1.40 1.20 6.07
C GLU A 171 -1.14 0.41 4.78
N LEU A 172 -1.54 0.92 3.62
CA LEU A 172 -1.15 0.31 2.35
C LEU A 172 0.36 0.42 2.11
N GLY A 173 1.02 1.47 2.61
CA GLY A 173 2.47 1.59 2.65
C GLY A 173 3.14 0.42 3.37
N HIS A 174 2.60 -0.01 4.51
CA HIS A 174 3.09 -1.21 5.21
C HIS A 174 2.94 -2.48 4.37
N ASN A 175 1.76 -2.71 3.76
CA ASN A 175 1.54 -3.84 2.85
C ASN A 175 2.57 -3.84 1.71
N MET A 176 2.97 -2.66 1.21
CA MET A 176 3.96 -2.51 0.13
C MET A 176 5.43 -2.55 0.60
N GLY A 177 5.68 -2.86 1.87
CA GLY A 177 7.02 -3.09 2.41
C GLY A 177 7.70 -1.88 3.02
N LEU A 178 6.94 -0.84 3.36
CA LEU A 178 7.43 0.30 4.13
C LEU A 178 7.27 0.05 5.64
N ARG A 179 8.13 0.71 6.42
CA ARG A 179 8.00 0.86 7.87
C ARG A 179 7.95 2.33 8.25
N HIS A 180 7.86 2.62 9.54
CA HIS A 180 7.80 3.98 10.02
C HIS A 180 9.12 4.75 9.78
N SER A 181 9.37 5.87 10.45
CA SER A 181 10.68 6.50 10.35
C SER A 181 11.78 5.66 11.00
N ARG A 182 13.04 5.94 10.61
CA ARG A 182 14.20 5.34 11.27
C ARG A 182 14.23 5.58 12.78
N LYS A 183 13.77 6.75 13.23
CA LYS A 183 13.68 7.12 14.66
C LYS A 183 12.72 6.19 15.42
N GLN A 184 11.74 5.60 14.75
CA GLN A 184 10.71 4.75 15.34
C GLN A 184 11.09 3.27 15.25
N ASP A 185 11.42 2.78 14.05
CA ASP A 185 11.55 1.34 13.80
C ASP A 185 13.01 0.89 13.60
N GLY A 186 13.94 1.84 13.52
CA GLY A 186 15.36 1.55 13.34
C GLY A 186 15.77 1.12 11.94
N LYS A 187 14.99 0.27 11.25
CA LYS A 187 15.23 -0.26 9.89
C LYS A 187 13.93 -0.53 9.12
N GLY A 188 13.94 -0.29 7.80
CA GLY A 188 12.84 -0.58 6.87
C GLY A 188 12.54 -2.06 6.70
N ALA A 189 11.44 -2.40 6.04
CA ALA A 189 11.05 -3.79 5.84
C ALA A 189 11.74 -4.42 4.63
N THR A 190 11.33 -4.08 3.41
CA THR A 190 11.84 -4.78 2.22
C THR A 190 13.24 -4.33 1.81
N PHE A 191 13.54 -3.06 2.02
CA PHE A 191 14.89 -2.52 2.00
C PHE A 191 15.17 -1.85 3.34
N ASP A 192 16.45 -1.67 3.68
CA ASP A 192 16.81 -0.91 4.87
C ASP A 192 16.20 0.50 4.82
N TYR A 193 16.35 1.25 3.73
CA TYR A 193 15.80 2.61 3.58
C TYR A 193 14.27 2.68 3.31
N ALA A 194 13.53 1.56 3.40
CA ALA A 194 12.07 1.50 3.19
C ALA A 194 11.29 2.09 4.38
N LEU A 195 11.44 3.39 4.61
CA LEU A 195 11.02 4.07 5.84
C LEU A 195 10.40 5.43 5.57
N GLY A 196 9.55 5.86 6.49
CA GLY A 196 9.17 7.27 6.62
C GLY A 196 10.32 8.18 7.02
N HIS A 197 10.03 9.48 7.03
CA HIS A 197 10.99 10.52 7.41
C HIS A 197 10.28 11.67 8.13
N GLY A 198 11.03 12.40 8.95
CA GLY A 198 10.56 13.60 9.60
C GLY A 198 11.73 14.44 10.08
N GLU A 199 11.45 15.71 10.30
CA GLU A 199 12.35 16.65 10.96
C GLU A 199 11.67 17.15 12.24
N ASP A 200 12.41 17.09 13.35
CA ASP A 200 11.88 17.47 14.66
C ASP A 200 11.31 18.90 14.64
N ASN A 201 10.11 19.07 15.19
CA ASN A 201 9.36 20.33 15.24
C ASN A 201 9.00 20.95 13.88
N LYS A 202 9.12 20.21 12.77
CA LYS A 202 8.87 20.75 11.43
C LYS A 202 7.86 19.95 10.63
N PHE A 203 8.14 18.69 10.33
CA PHE A 203 7.24 17.86 9.53
C PHE A 203 7.49 16.36 9.71
N THR A 204 6.51 15.57 9.27
CA THR A 204 6.65 14.13 9.04
C THR A 204 6.01 13.74 7.71
N THR A 205 6.59 12.78 7.01
CA THR A 205 5.98 12.13 5.83
C THR A 205 4.97 11.07 6.24
N ILE A 206 4.26 10.49 5.27
CA ILE A 206 3.14 9.57 5.49
C ILE A 206 3.47 8.48 6.52
N MET A 207 4.60 7.79 6.38
CA MET A 207 4.95 6.67 7.26
C MET A 207 5.51 7.09 8.63
N ALA A 208 5.80 8.37 8.89
CA ALA A 208 6.39 8.80 10.17
C ALA A 208 5.33 9.28 11.17
N TYR A 209 5.49 9.00 12.47
CA TYR A 209 4.56 9.51 13.48
C TYR A 209 4.91 10.94 13.89
N GLN A 210 3.91 11.82 13.87
CA GLN A 210 4.08 13.22 14.30
C GLN A 210 4.59 13.32 15.75
N SER A 211 4.09 12.44 16.63
CA SER A 211 4.52 12.37 18.03
C SER A 211 6.02 12.08 18.19
N ALA A 212 6.61 11.25 17.32
CA ALA A 212 8.03 10.91 17.38
C ALA A 212 8.95 12.11 17.05
N PHE A 213 8.42 13.11 16.34
CA PHE A 213 9.17 14.29 15.91
C PHE A 213 8.75 15.57 16.63
N ASN A 214 7.90 15.49 17.66
CA ASN A 214 7.32 16.68 18.31
C ASN A 214 6.68 17.65 17.30
N VAL A 215 5.93 17.07 16.37
CA VAL A 215 5.30 17.79 15.27
C VAL A 215 3.79 17.85 15.52
N ASP A 216 3.18 19.02 15.25
CA ASP A 216 1.75 19.24 15.46
C ASP A 216 0.88 18.29 14.61
N TYR A 217 -0.29 17.91 15.14
CA TYR A 217 -1.20 16.98 14.49
C TYR A 217 -1.80 17.54 13.19
N TRP A 218 -2.08 18.85 13.14
CA TRP A 218 -2.83 19.47 12.04
C TRP A 218 -1.93 20.07 10.96
N ASP A 219 -0.82 20.70 11.34
CA ASP A 219 0.08 21.35 10.37
C ASP A 219 1.28 20.47 10.00
N GLY A 220 1.58 19.48 10.82
CA GLY A 220 2.85 18.78 10.77
C GLY A 220 2.95 17.60 9.79
N LYS A 221 1.83 17.09 9.31
CA LYS A 221 1.81 15.96 8.37
C LYS A 221 1.93 16.48 6.94
N VAL A 222 2.99 16.06 6.24
CA VAL A 222 3.09 16.27 4.80
C VAL A 222 2.54 15.05 4.08
N TYR A 223 1.63 15.29 3.14
CA TYR A 223 0.91 14.28 2.38
C TYR A 223 1.78 13.75 1.22
N LYS A 224 2.99 13.31 1.57
CA LYS A 224 3.98 12.74 0.65
C LYS A 224 4.71 11.59 1.33
N PHE A 225 5.05 10.57 0.57
CA PHE A 225 6.01 9.56 1.00
C PHE A 225 7.44 10.15 1.04
N SER A 226 8.33 9.53 1.80
CA SER A 226 9.71 10.01 1.92
C SER A 226 10.47 9.84 0.61
N SER A 227 11.22 10.88 0.25
CA SER A 227 12.16 10.86 -0.87
C SER A 227 13.14 12.03 -0.76
N PRO A 228 14.45 11.84 -1.06
CA PRO A 228 15.44 12.90 -1.01
C PRO A 228 15.24 13.99 -2.09
N THR A 229 14.44 13.73 -3.12
CA THR A 229 14.23 14.66 -4.25
C THR A 229 12.99 15.53 -4.10
N LEU A 230 12.11 15.21 -3.15
CA LEU A 230 10.87 15.96 -2.89
C LEU A 230 11.09 17.04 -1.83
N ASN A 231 10.32 18.14 -1.92
CA ASN A 231 10.32 19.20 -0.92
C ASN A 231 9.18 19.02 0.10
N CYS A 232 9.56 19.05 1.38
CA CYS A 232 8.72 19.01 2.57
C CYS A 232 9.09 20.19 3.48
N LYS A 233 8.28 21.25 3.43
CA LYS A 233 8.48 22.49 4.23
C LYS A 233 9.89 23.10 4.12
N GLY A 234 10.47 23.10 2.92
CA GLY A 234 11.79 23.70 2.66
C GLY A 234 12.97 22.76 2.93
N SER A 235 12.72 21.49 3.26
CA SER A 235 13.72 20.43 3.36
C SER A 235 13.39 19.26 2.43
N PRO A 236 14.35 18.39 2.11
CA PRO A 236 14.05 17.09 1.50
C PRO A 236 13.02 16.30 2.30
N CYS A 237 12.10 15.60 1.63
CA CYS A 237 11.13 14.72 2.29
C CYS A 237 11.75 13.40 2.79
N GLY A 238 13.04 13.17 2.59
CA GLY A 238 13.71 11.92 2.87
C GLY A 238 15.22 12.07 2.81
N VAL A 239 15.92 10.95 3.00
CA VAL A 239 17.38 10.89 2.97
C VAL A 239 17.79 9.89 1.90
N ASP A 240 18.87 10.21 1.19
CA ASP A 240 19.36 9.38 0.09
C ASP A 240 19.52 7.91 0.51
N ARG A 241 18.97 7.00 -0.32
CA ARG A 241 18.97 5.55 -0.08
C ARG A 241 20.38 4.95 0.08
N THR A 242 21.40 5.59 -0.48
CA THR A 242 22.81 5.17 -0.39
C THR A 242 23.44 5.51 0.96
N ASN A 243 22.79 6.37 1.76
CA ASN A 243 23.18 6.62 3.13
C ASN A 243 22.74 5.45 4.02
N THR A 244 23.65 4.52 4.29
CA THR A 244 23.40 3.32 5.07
C THR A 244 23.06 3.57 6.55
N ALA A 245 23.30 4.78 7.06
CA ALA A 245 22.99 5.12 8.45
C ALA A 245 21.59 5.75 8.61
N SER A 246 21.10 6.47 7.60
CA SER A 246 19.93 7.33 7.74
C SER A 246 18.98 7.35 6.54
N GLY A 247 19.23 6.54 5.51
CA GLY A 247 18.42 6.47 4.30
C GLY A 247 16.93 6.27 4.57
N ALA A 248 16.10 7.03 3.87
CA ALA A 248 14.64 7.01 3.94
C ALA A 248 14.08 7.48 2.60
N ASP A 249 13.74 6.53 1.73
CA ASP A 249 13.22 6.80 0.38
C ASP A 249 12.11 5.81 0.01
N ALA A 250 10.96 5.99 0.63
CA ALA A 250 9.77 5.20 0.41
C ALA A 250 9.25 5.28 -1.02
N VAL A 251 9.37 6.44 -1.69
CA VAL A 251 8.91 6.62 -3.08
C VAL A 251 9.57 5.61 -4.02
N TYR A 252 10.88 5.42 -3.90
CA TYR A 252 11.57 4.43 -4.71
C TYR A 252 11.13 2.99 -4.41
N VAL A 253 10.89 2.67 -3.15
CA VAL A 253 10.42 1.32 -2.76
C VAL A 253 9.05 1.04 -3.35
N LEU A 254 8.11 2.00 -3.25
CA LEU A 254 6.77 1.86 -3.82
C LEU A 254 6.80 1.68 -5.34
N ASN A 255 7.70 2.37 -6.04
CA ASN A 255 7.89 2.20 -7.48
C ASN A 255 8.52 0.84 -7.88
N ILE A 256 9.10 0.09 -6.92
CA ILE A 256 9.59 -1.28 -7.13
C ILE A 256 8.51 -2.32 -6.78
N THR A 257 7.86 -2.17 -5.63
CA THR A 257 6.95 -3.20 -5.09
C THR A 257 5.55 -3.08 -5.67
N GLY A 258 5.05 -1.87 -5.88
CA GLY A 258 3.71 -1.60 -6.41
C GLY A 258 3.36 -2.34 -7.71
N PRO A 259 4.20 -2.27 -8.77
CA PRO A 259 3.96 -2.98 -10.03
C PRO A 259 3.92 -4.50 -9.93
N GLN A 260 4.51 -5.08 -8.88
CA GLN A 260 4.44 -6.52 -8.60
C GLN A 260 3.12 -6.87 -7.89
N ILE A 261 2.74 -6.05 -6.90
CA ILE A 261 1.52 -6.24 -6.12
C ILE A 261 0.27 -6.06 -6.99
N ALA A 262 0.28 -5.09 -7.91
CA ALA A 262 -0.78 -4.89 -8.92
C ALA A 262 -1.02 -6.10 -9.87
N LYS A 263 -0.23 -7.17 -9.71
CA LYS A 263 -0.33 -8.40 -10.50
C LYS A 263 -0.66 -9.62 -9.65
N PHE A 264 -0.96 -9.45 -8.36
CA PHE A 264 -1.31 -10.57 -7.49
C PHE A 264 -2.59 -11.28 -7.93
N PHE A 265 -3.57 -10.53 -8.45
CA PHE A 265 -4.82 -11.06 -8.97
C PHE A 265 -5.05 -10.78 -10.45
N ALA A 266 -4.09 -10.16 -11.16
CA ALA A 266 -4.13 -10.11 -12.60
C ALA A 266 -4.24 -11.55 -13.15
N ALA A 267 -5.30 -11.82 -13.92
CA ALA A 267 -5.39 -13.08 -14.66
C ALA A 267 -4.07 -13.23 -15.41
N ALA A 268 -3.34 -14.33 -15.18
CA ALA A 268 -2.14 -14.67 -15.94
C ALA A 268 -2.49 -14.41 -17.39
N ALA A 269 -1.88 -13.35 -17.97
CA ALA A 269 -2.27 -12.83 -19.27
C ALA A 269 -2.45 -14.03 -20.15
N SER A 270 -3.71 -14.26 -20.59
CA SER A 270 -4.10 -15.47 -21.29
C SER A 270 -3.00 -15.71 -22.30
N ALA A 271 -2.23 -16.79 -22.14
CA ALA A 271 -1.17 -17.13 -23.06
C ALA A 271 -1.89 -17.22 -24.40
N SER A 272 -1.80 -16.13 -25.16
CA SER A 272 -2.61 -15.94 -26.35
C SER A 272 -2.18 -17.10 -27.20
N SER A 273 -3.11 -18.02 -27.40
CA SER A 273 -2.95 -19.17 -28.26
C SER A 273 -2.59 -18.58 -29.61
N ALA A 274 -1.29 -18.53 -29.88
CA ALA A 274 -0.75 -18.43 -31.22
C ALA A 274 -1.17 -19.72 -31.90
N SER A 275 -2.44 -19.74 -32.32
CA SER A 275 -2.99 -20.79 -33.16
C SER A 275 -2.23 -20.66 -34.47
N SER A 276 -1.24 -21.54 -34.64
CA SER A 276 -0.51 -21.71 -35.87
C SER A 276 -1.51 -22.00 -36.98
N VAL A 277 -1.70 -21.04 -37.87
CA VAL A 277 -2.36 -21.28 -39.15
C VAL A 277 -1.40 -22.17 -39.95
N ALA A 278 -1.64 -23.48 -39.87
CA ALA A 278 -1.05 -24.44 -40.78
C ALA A 278 -1.52 -24.12 -42.20
N THR A 279 -0.64 -23.57 -43.02
CA THR A 279 -0.87 -23.45 -44.46
C THR A 279 -0.45 -24.76 -45.09
N SER A 280 -1.44 -25.53 -45.53
CA SER A 280 -1.32 -26.70 -46.37
C SER A 280 -0.77 -26.31 -47.75
N SER A 281 0.34 -26.93 -48.16
CA SER A 281 0.67 -27.05 -49.58
C SER A 281 1.04 -28.51 -49.87
N MET A 282 0.26 -29.11 -50.77
CA MET A 282 0.48 -30.46 -51.28
C MET A 282 1.51 -30.46 -52.41
N GLN A 283 2.51 -31.34 -52.23
CA GLN A 283 2.98 -32.37 -53.17
C GLN A 283 3.54 -31.97 -54.55
N SER A 284 4.82 -32.30 -54.79
CA SER A 284 5.23 -33.18 -55.92
C SER A 284 6.67 -33.70 -55.81
N SER A 285 6.79 -35.02 -55.73
CA SER A 285 7.65 -35.95 -56.50
C SER A 285 9.15 -35.70 -56.71
N SER A 286 9.98 -36.65 -56.23
CA SER A 286 10.89 -37.45 -57.10
C SER A 286 11.51 -38.66 -56.37
N ARG A 287 11.51 -39.80 -57.06
CA ARG A 287 12.03 -41.14 -56.69
C ARG A 287 13.58 -41.20 -56.63
N ALA A 288 14.15 -42.13 -55.83
CA ALA A 288 14.85 -43.35 -56.31
C ALA A 288 15.77 -44.05 -55.27
N ALA A 289 15.75 -45.40 -55.33
CA ALA A 289 16.76 -46.44 -54.96
C ALA A 289 17.22 -46.55 -53.48
N ASN A 290 16.99 -47.65 -52.74
CA ASN A 290 17.34 -49.09 -52.87
C ASN A 290 18.78 -49.46 -52.48
N ALA A 291 18.87 -50.49 -51.61
CA ALA A 291 19.94 -51.51 -51.43
C ALA A 291 20.78 -51.50 -50.12
N THR A 292 20.44 -52.45 -49.24
CA THR A 292 21.27 -53.53 -48.63
C THR A 292 22.66 -53.26 -48.06
N GLY A 293 22.95 -53.85 -46.88
CA GLY A 293 24.30 -54.33 -46.55
C GLY A 293 24.64 -54.43 -45.06
N ASP A 294 24.85 -55.66 -44.59
CA ASP A 294 25.29 -56.07 -43.25
C ASP A 294 26.65 -55.51 -42.79
N ASN A 295 26.82 -55.30 -41.47
CA ASN A 295 27.80 -56.00 -40.60
C ASN A 295 28.12 -55.23 -39.28
N LEU A 296 28.09 -55.98 -38.18
CA LEU A 296 28.73 -55.75 -36.86
C LEU A 296 30.26 -56.02 -36.95
N PRO A 297 31.09 -55.95 -35.88
CA PRO A 297 30.98 -55.30 -34.56
C PRO A 297 32.29 -54.58 -34.08
N SER A 298 32.22 -53.89 -32.93
CA SER A 298 33.17 -53.96 -31.77
C SER A 298 33.10 -52.65 -30.99
N ALA A 299 32.62 -52.70 -29.73
CA ALA A 299 33.42 -52.77 -28.50
C ALA A 299 34.02 -51.38 -28.14
N THR A 300 33.85 -50.81 -26.95
CA THR A 300 34.10 -51.37 -25.61
C THR A 300 33.51 -50.46 -24.51
N SER A 301 33.16 -51.08 -23.36
CA SER A 301 33.30 -50.64 -21.93
C SER A 301 32.85 -49.22 -21.52
N SER A 302 32.13 -48.96 -20.41
CA SER A 302 31.99 -49.57 -19.07
C SER A 302 30.81 -48.84 -18.34
N VAL A 303 29.85 -49.46 -17.64
CA VAL A 303 29.88 -49.94 -16.23
C VAL A 303 30.50 -48.88 -15.28
N ALA A 304 29.92 -48.39 -14.17
CA ALA A 304 28.86 -48.86 -13.28
C ALA A 304 28.32 -47.73 -12.38
N THR A 305 27.02 -47.82 -12.08
CA THR A 305 26.35 -47.78 -10.75
C THR A 305 26.92 -47.01 -9.56
N GLY A 306 26.00 -46.33 -8.86
CA GLY A 306 25.80 -46.53 -7.41
C GLY A 306 25.92 -45.28 -6.53
N GLY A 307 24.91 -45.03 -5.70
CA GLY A 307 25.04 -44.15 -4.53
C GLY A 307 23.77 -43.43 -4.10
N ALA A 308 22.89 -44.13 -3.39
CA ALA A 308 21.86 -43.51 -2.56
C ALA A 308 22.47 -42.99 -1.25
N VAL A 309 22.04 -41.81 -0.76
CA VAL A 309 22.09 -41.47 0.67
C VAL A 309 20.86 -40.61 1.05
N SER A 310 20.27 -41.01 2.18
CA SER A 310 19.11 -40.50 2.88
C SER A 310 19.39 -39.32 3.83
N GLY A 311 18.37 -38.48 4.05
CA GLY A 311 17.92 -38.05 5.38
C GLY A 311 18.59 -36.82 6.02
N GLY A 312 17.76 -35.87 6.48
CA GLY A 312 18.19 -34.79 7.39
C GLY A 312 17.14 -33.70 7.60
N SER A 313 16.36 -33.83 8.67
CA SER A 313 15.41 -32.85 9.18
C SER A 313 16.08 -31.65 9.89
N GLY A 314 15.42 -30.49 9.85
CA GLY A 314 15.65 -29.31 10.71
C GLY A 314 14.86 -28.14 10.13
N GLY A 315 13.94 -27.45 10.81
CA GLY A 315 13.88 -27.06 12.21
C GLY A 315 13.70 -25.54 12.22
N GLY A 316 12.49 -25.05 11.87
CA GLY A 316 12.18 -23.62 11.78
C GLY A 316 11.93 -23.02 13.16
N SER A 317 12.73 -22.03 13.55
CA SER A 317 12.63 -21.29 14.79
C SER A 317 12.08 -19.88 14.51
N SER A 318 10.88 -19.60 14.99
CA SER A 318 10.21 -18.30 14.93
C SER A 318 10.54 -17.47 16.17
N GLY A 319 11.30 -16.39 16.00
CA GLY A 319 11.62 -15.43 17.07
C GLY A 319 10.55 -14.35 17.20
N GLY A 320 9.66 -14.50 18.18
CA GLY A 320 8.74 -13.46 18.63
C GLY A 320 9.38 -12.65 19.78
N GLY A 321 9.67 -11.37 19.53
CA GLY A 321 10.18 -10.44 20.53
C GLY A 321 9.06 -9.59 21.13
N GLY A 322 8.39 -10.11 22.15
CA GLY A 322 7.49 -9.34 23.01
C GLY A 322 8.28 -8.66 24.13
N GLY A 323 8.44 -7.34 24.06
CA GLY A 323 9.03 -6.53 25.11
C GLY A 323 8.00 -6.17 26.18
N ALA A 324 8.09 -6.83 27.33
CA ALA A 324 7.40 -6.43 28.56
C ALA A 324 8.16 -5.28 29.24
N PHE A 325 7.48 -4.18 29.55
CA PHE A 325 7.97 -3.17 30.50
C PHE A 325 7.13 -3.19 31.79
N PRO A 326 7.73 -2.98 32.96
CA PRO A 326 7.09 -3.26 34.24
C PRO A 326 6.18 -2.12 34.71
N LEU A 327 5.11 -2.51 35.40
CA LEU A 327 4.30 -1.68 36.27
C LEU A 327 5.19 -0.92 37.27
N PHE A 328 5.08 0.41 37.29
CA PHE A 328 5.32 1.18 38.50
C PHE A 328 4.07 1.96 38.91
N LEU A 329 3.64 1.61 40.11
CA LEU A 329 2.63 2.21 40.96
C LEU A 329 2.90 3.70 41.19
N THR A 330 1.96 4.58 40.85
CA THR A 330 1.82 5.88 41.53
C THR A 330 0.34 6.13 41.85
N LEU A 331 0.10 6.29 43.15
CA LEU A 331 -1.20 6.50 43.79
C LEU A 331 -1.45 8.00 43.96
N LEU A 332 -2.68 8.42 43.68
CA LEU A 332 -3.44 9.62 44.11
C LEU A 332 -2.68 10.92 44.45
N LEU A 333 -3.12 12.02 43.81
CA LEU A 333 -3.79 13.09 44.58
C LEU A 333 -4.75 13.89 43.69
N SER A 334 -6.04 13.70 43.96
CA SER A 334 -7.13 14.54 43.47
C SER A 334 -7.29 15.75 44.39
N VAL A 335 -7.25 16.98 43.85
CA VAL A 335 -7.82 18.15 44.52
C VAL A 335 -8.68 18.93 43.53
N LEU A 336 -9.96 19.01 43.86
CA LEU A 336 -10.99 19.83 43.24
C LEU A 336 -10.60 21.31 43.22
N VAL A 337 -10.87 22.01 42.12
CA VAL A 337 -11.30 23.42 42.18
C VAL A 337 -12.53 23.60 41.31
N PHE A 338 -13.65 23.83 41.99
CA PHE A 338 -14.93 24.24 41.42
C PHE A 338 -14.88 25.72 41.01
N ALA A 339 -15.46 25.99 39.83
CA ALA A 339 -16.28 27.15 39.47
C ALA A 339 -15.79 28.59 39.78
N ARG A 340 -15.63 29.37 38.70
CA ARG A 340 -16.29 30.69 38.57
C ARG A 340 -16.48 31.07 37.10
N ARG A 341 -17.72 30.92 36.61
CA ARG A 341 -18.24 31.59 35.40
C ARG A 341 -18.34 33.10 35.71
N ALA A 342 -17.58 33.94 35.02
CA ALA A 342 -17.83 35.38 35.00
C ALA A 342 -18.80 35.71 33.85
N ARG A 343 -19.87 36.43 34.20
CA ARG A 343 -20.90 36.93 33.29
C ARG A 343 -20.36 38.10 32.47
N VAL A 344 -20.80 38.13 31.20
CA VAL A 344 -20.81 39.29 30.30
C VAL A 344 -21.65 40.43 30.89
N PRO A 345 -21.25 41.71 30.74
CA PRO A 345 -22.18 42.82 30.68
C PRO A 345 -22.42 43.25 29.23
N VAL A 346 -23.69 43.21 28.84
CA VAL A 346 -24.25 43.96 27.71
C VAL A 346 -24.64 45.33 28.24
N SER A 347 -24.15 46.42 27.62
CA SER A 347 -24.96 47.62 27.32
C SER A 347 -24.13 48.71 26.63
N ALA A 348 -24.74 49.27 25.58
CA ALA A 348 -24.48 50.54 24.87
C ALA A 348 -23.26 50.60 23.92
#